data_AF-L2FHT7-F1
#
_entry.id   AF-L2FHT7-F1
#
_cell.length_a   1.000
_cell.length_b   1.000
_cell.length_c   1.000
_cell.angle_alpha   90.00
_cell.angle_beta   90.00
_cell.angle_gamma   90.00
#
_symmetry.space_group_name_H-M   'P 1'
#
loop_
_entity.id
_entity.type
_entity.pdbx_description
1 polymer ?
#
loop_
_entity_poly.entity_id
_entity_poly.type
_entity_poly.pdbx_seq_one_letter_code
_entity_poly.pdbx_strand_id
1 'polypeptide(L)'
;MIPDMLTMKHVTLDPCILIVYYVILWRGCYILNTRSFHSPDRKYARQLYLCCLRAIPTWQQEATGSITDFIAAIFMTGVATEMFDFDSSLEMHQLACDYAKGLHLHSLDGYDYFAVTEPGSTRTDDDRRGMWELIQTDLFYHLIYNKPAKLFRSLDSWQVNLPWLSLDSTPNNDAPVPTIAFLVRSRLTFVLIHFFQMIKTLDNESEAVNSIEPLCHEIESLLEEWRIEDWVQRSAHENDMINLWILGDLLLNGYTCIIFMLRKATLLKTNSPNPISSDDNIPKTDLSTRISRRILELTYLMLHVWRFPAAEAISYILGAYRAHIAYAHIASNMINSPGLEENATADLDLLDRVAQSIETAAQEECDFAPLVRVMKKINAEVRERVTGVAGD
;
A
#
# COMPACT_ATOMS: atom_id res chain seq x y z
N MET A 1 27.83 0.26 16.71
CA MET A 1 27.38 -1.08 17.18
C MET A 1 26.73 -1.99 16.12
N ILE A 2 26.42 -1.58 14.89
CA ILE A 2 26.43 -2.48 13.70
C ILE A 2 27.44 -1.95 12.66
N PRO A 3 27.54 -0.62 12.43
CA PRO A 3 28.58 -0.05 11.58
C PRO A 3 30.00 -0.49 11.94
N ASP A 4 30.32 -0.51 13.23
CA ASP A 4 31.65 -0.94 13.68
C ASP A 4 31.88 -2.44 13.39
N MET A 5 30.86 -3.28 13.59
CA MET A 5 30.93 -4.73 13.32
C MET A 5 31.14 -5.02 11.84
N LEU A 6 30.53 -4.23 10.94
CA LEU A 6 30.74 -4.34 9.49
C LEU A 6 32.20 -4.12 9.07
N THR A 7 32.98 -3.38 9.85
CA THR A 7 34.40 -3.10 9.58
C THR A 7 35.35 -4.13 10.18
N MET A 8 34.86 -5.02 11.06
CA MET A 8 35.67 -6.01 11.76
C MET A 8 35.79 -7.30 10.93
N LYS A 9 37.01 -7.64 10.51
CA LYS A 9 37.29 -8.84 9.69
C LYS A 9 36.92 -10.17 10.35
N HIS A 10 36.75 -10.20 11.67
CA HIS A 10 36.50 -11.42 12.46
C HIS A 10 35.03 -11.55 12.88
N VAL A 11 34.16 -10.61 12.51
CA VAL A 11 32.74 -10.62 12.85
C VAL A 11 31.95 -10.80 11.57
N THR A 12 31.23 -11.91 11.46
CA THR A 12 30.28 -12.15 10.36
C THR A 12 28.88 -11.95 10.91
N LEU A 13 28.19 -10.92 10.42
CA LEU A 13 26.78 -10.72 10.71
C LEU A 13 25.95 -11.63 9.81
N ASP A 14 24.91 -12.22 10.38
CA ASP A 14 23.91 -12.97 9.63
C ASP A 14 23.31 -12.07 8.54
N PRO A 15 23.29 -12.52 7.26
CA PRO A 15 22.70 -11.78 6.16
C PRO A 15 21.26 -11.29 6.42
N CYS A 16 20.43 -12.04 7.16
CA CYS A 16 19.07 -11.62 7.49
C CYS A 16 19.06 -10.39 8.41
N ILE A 17 19.99 -10.33 9.39
CA ILE A 17 20.14 -9.19 10.30
C ILE A 17 20.61 -7.95 9.53
N LEU A 18 21.48 -8.13 8.52
CA LEU A 18 21.90 -7.04 7.65
C LEU A 18 20.73 -6.44 6.89
N ILE A 19 19.85 -7.29 6.36
CA ILE A 19 18.62 -6.85 5.68
C ILE A 19 17.74 -6.05 6.64
N VAL A 20 17.44 -6.59 7.82
CA VAL A 20 16.63 -5.90 8.83
C VAL A 20 17.25 -4.55 9.19
N TYR A 21 18.56 -4.50 9.40
CA TYR A 21 19.29 -3.27 9.70
C TYR A 21 19.15 -2.21 8.59
N TYR A 22 19.39 -2.58 7.33
CA TYR A 22 19.30 -1.65 6.21
C TYR A 22 17.85 -1.19 5.98
N VAL A 23 16.86 -2.07 6.16
CA VAL A 23 15.45 -1.68 6.07
C VAL A 23 15.07 -0.68 7.17
N ILE A 24 15.51 -0.87 8.42
CA ILE A 24 15.24 0.09 9.50
C ILE A 24 15.85 1.46 9.17
N LEU A 25 17.09 1.51 8.67
CA LEU A 25 17.70 2.75 8.21
C LEU A 25 16.92 3.39 7.06
N TRP A 26 16.43 2.55 6.14
CA TRP A 26 15.65 3.00 4.99
C TRP A 26 14.32 3.61 5.43
N ARG A 27 13.61 2.98 6.36
CA ARG A 27 12.38 3.53 6.99
C ARG A 27 12.66 4.84 7.71
N GLY A 28 13.83 4.99 8.32
CA GLY A 28 14.27 6.25 8.92
C GLY A 28 14.28 7.42 7.92
N CYS A 29 14.46 7.18 6.62
CA CYS A 29 14.44 8.23 5.60
C CYS A 29 13.07 8.91 5.44
N TYR A 30 11.99 8.24 5.88
CA TYR A 30 10.60 8.71 5.81
C TYR A 30 10.24 9.66 6.97
N ILE A 31 11.07 9.74 8.01
CA ILE A 31 10.81 10.59 9.17
C ILE A 31 11.38 11.99 8.92
N LEU A 32 10.50 12.99 8.86
CA LEU A 32 10.86 14.40 8.67
C LEU A 32 11.97 14.84 9.64
N ASN A 33 12.92 15.63 9.13
CA ASN A 33 14.03 16.22 9.88
C ASN A 33 15.03 15.23 10.52
N THR A 34 14.98 13.95 10.20
CA THR A 34 15.97 12.96 10.69
C THR A 34 17.16 12.76 9.75
N ARG A 35 17.08 13.26 8.50
CA ARG A 35 18.19 13.24 7.54
C ARG A 35 19.29 14.21 7.95
N SER A 36 20.13 13.78 8.88
CA SER A 36 21.38 14.44 9.25
C SER A 36 22.52 14.10 8.30
N PHE A 37 22.40 12.99 7.57
CA PHE A 37 23.36 12.53 6.58
C PHE A 37 22.85 12.79 5.16
N HIS A 38 23.63 13.57 4.39
CA HIS A 38 23.45 13.70 2.95
C HIS A 38 24.55 12.88 2.28
N SER A 39 24.19 11.79 1.62
CA SER A 39 25.15 11.08 0.77
C SER A 39 25.66 12.04 -0.32
N PRO A 40 26.88 11.84 -0.87
CA PRO A 40 27.44 12.72 -1.89
C PRO A 40 26.53 12.90 -3.12
N ASP A 41 25.75 11.87 -3.44
CA ASP A 41 24.75 11.85 -4.51
C ASP A 41 23.33 12.19 -4.03
N ARG A 42 23.13 12.41 -2.72
CA ARG A 42 21.85 12.57 -1.99
C ARG A 42 20.86 11.39 -2.10
N LYS A 43 21.24 10.29 -2.77
CA LYS A 43 20.42 9.09 -3.01
C LYS A 43 20.57 8.02 -1.91
N TYR A 44 20.51 8.43 -0.65
CA TYR A 44 20.81 7.54 0.48
C TYR A 44 19.83 6.36 0.60
N ALA A 45 18.52 6.59 0.47
CA ALA A 45 17.51 5.52 0.49
C ALA A 45 17.77 4.45 -0.60
N ARG A 46 18.14 4.89 -1.81
CA ARG A 46 18.52 3.97 -2.89
C ARG A 46 19.74 3.12 -2.56
N GLN A 47 20.76 3.70 -1.93
CA GLN A 47 21.95 2.95 -1.53
C GLN A 47 21.63 1.89 -0.47
N LEU A 48 20.77 2.22 0.50
CA LEU A 48 20.29 1.25 1.50
C LEU A 48 19.54 0.09 0.85
N TYR A 49 18.67 0.37 -0.13
CA TYR A 49 17.99 -0.67 -0.87
C TYR A 49 18.96 -1.57 -1.67
N LEU A 50 19.98 -0.98 -2.30
CA LEU A 50 21.03 -1.76 -2.97
C LEU A 50 21.82 -2.64 -1.99
N CYS A 51 22.03 -2.19 -0.75
CA CYS A 51 22.64 -3.01 0.29
C CYS A 51 21.75 -4.20 0.67
N CYS A 52 20.43 -4.01 0.76
CA CYS A 52 19.48 -5.12 0.92
C CYS A 52 19.59 -6.11 -0.23
N LEU A 53 19.52 -5.64 -1.48
CA LEU A 53 19.59 -6.51 -2.67
C LEU A 53 20.87 -7.35 -2.74
N ARG A 54 22.00 -6.81 -2.27
CA ARG A 54 23.27 -7.55 -2.19
C ARG A 54 23.29 -8.62 -1.11
N ALA A 55 22.52 -8.45 -0.03
CA ALA A 55 22.44 -9.40 1.06
C ALA A 55 21.46 -10.55 0.79
N ILE A 56 20.45 -10.35 -0.07
CA ILE A 56 19.41 -11.35 -0.37
C ILE A 56 19.96 -12.71 -0.82
N PRO A 57 20.91 -12.82 -1.77
CA PRO A 57 21.37 -14.13 -2.25
C PRO A 57 22.01 -14.97 -1.15
N THR A 58 22.83 -14.36 -0.30
CA THR A 58 23.46 -15.05 0.83
C THR A 58 22.42 -15.41 1.89
N TRP A 59 21.51 -14.48 2.19
CA TRP A 59 20.40 -14.74 3.10
C TRP A 59 19.55 -15.93 2.66
N GLN A 60 19.11 -15.98 1.41
CA GLN A 60 18.29 -17.09 0.91
C GLN A 60 19.01 -18.45 0.94
N GLN A 61 20.34 -18.47 0.83
CA GLN A 61 21.13 -19.70 0.94
C GLN A 61 21.27 -20.19 2.39
N GLU A 62 21.32 -19.26 3.34
CA GLU A 62 21.55 -19.55 4.76
C GLU A 62 20.25 -19.58 5.59
N ALA A 63 19.12 -19.14 5.03
CA ALA A 63 17.84 -19.02 5.71
C ALA A 63 17.38 -20.37 6.27
N THR A 64 16.96 -20.35 7.54
CA THR A 64 16.53 -21.55 8.27
C THR A 64 15.01 -21.61 8.46
N GLY A 65 14.30 -20.54 8.08
CA GLY A 65 12.89 -20.37 8.36
C GLY A 65 12.63 -19.85 9.78
N SER A 66 13.60 -19.14 10.35
CA SER A 66 13.52 -18.51 11.67
C SER A 66 12.54 -17.33 11.69
N ILE A 67 12.21 -16.84 12.89
CA ILE A 67 11.43 -15.60 13.04
C ILE A 67 12.13 -14.39 12.42
N THR A 68 13.46 -14.36 12.42
CA THR A 68 14.24 -13.28 11.80
C THR A 68 14.14 -13.34 10.27
N ASP A 69 14.15 -14.55 9.68
CA ASP A 69 13.89 -14.74 8.26
C ASP A 69 12.49 -14.25 7.88
N PHE A 70 11.48 -14.56 8.71
CA PHE A 70 10.12 -14.06 8.54
C PHE A 70 10.05 -12.53 8.58
N ILE A 71 10.66 -11.89 9.57
CA ILE A 71 10.69 -10.42 9.70
C ILE A 71 11.41 -9.78 8.50
N ALA A 72 12.57 -10.32 8.10
CA ALA A 72 13.32 -9.84 6.95
C ALA A 72 12.49 -9.91 5.65
N ALA A 73 11.73 -11.00 5.46
CA ALA A 73 10.87 -11.18 4.29
C ALA A 73 9.71 -10.15 4.25
N ILE A 74 9.04 -9.92 5.39
CA ILE A 74 7.99 -8.88 5.48
C ILE A 74 8.58 -7.49 5.18
N PHE A 75 9.72 -7.17 5.79
CA PHE A 75 10.37 -5.88 5.64
C PHE A 75 10.79 -5.63 4.19
N MET A 76 11.37 -6.64 3.54
CA MET A 76 11.76 -6.54 2.14
C MET A 76 10.57 -6.46 1.19
N THR A 77 9.44 -7.10 1.51
CA THR A 77 8.19 -6.96 0.75
C THR A 77 7.77 -5.49 0.65
N GLY A 78 7.75 -4.78 1.78
CA GLY A 78 7.41 -3.36 1.83
C GLY A 78 8.42 -2.48 1.08
N VAL A 79 9.71 -2.65 1.36
CA VAL A 79 10.76 -1.82 0.74
C VAL A 79 10.82 -2.02 -0.78
N ALA A 80 10.77 -3.25 -1.27
CA ALA A 80 10.81 -3.52 -2.71
C ALA A 80 9.60 -2.89 -3.44
N THR A 81 8.41 -2.93 -2.82
CA THR A 81 7.20 -2.29 -3.37
C THR A 81 7.37 -0.79 -3.53
N GLU A 82 7.88 -0.12 -2.51
CA GLU A 82 8.08 1.34 -2.51
C GLU A 82 9.26 1.75 -3.41
N MET A 83 10.16 0.83 -3.74
CA MET A 83 11.22 1.01 -4.72
C MET A 83 10.82 0.62 -6.15
N PHE A 84 9.52 0.35 -6.39
CA PHE A 84 8.96 -0.08 -7.68
C PHE A 84 9.53 -1.40 -8.22
N ASP A 85 10.13 -2.24 -7.36
CA ASP A 85 10.58 -3.59 -7.69
C ASP A 85 9.51 -4.62 -7.29
N PHE A 86 8.49 -4.70 -8.13
CA PHE A 86 7.30 -5.51 -7.86
C PHE A 86 7.56 -7.01 -7.91
N ASP A 87 8.50 -7.47 -8.73
CA ASP A 87 8.84 -8.88 -8.83
C ASP A 87 9.55 -9.34 -7.56
N SER A 88 10.55 -8.57 -7.08
CA SER A 88 11.20 -8.84 -5.80
C SER A 88 10.21 -8.73 -4.64
N SER A 89 9.33 -7.73 -4.63
CA SER A 89 8.29 -7.61 -3.60
C SER A 89 7.42 -8.87 -3.50
N LEU A 90 6.95 -9.38 -4.64
CA LEU A 90 6.13 -10.58 -4.67
C LEU A 90 6.90 -11.83 -4.22
N GLU A 91 8.17 -11.95 -4.61
CA GLU A 91 9.05 -13.05 -4.15
C GLU A 91 9.22 -13.03 -2.63
N MET A 92 9.52 -11.85 -2.07
CA MET A 92 9.69 -11.68 -0.62
C MET A 92 8.38 -11.92 0.13
N HIS A 93 7.24 -11.51 -0.40
CA HIS A 93 5.93 -11.79 0.20
C HIS A 93 5.62 -13.29 0.22
N GLN A 94 5.98 -14.01 -0.84
CA GLN A 94 5.84 -15.47 -0.88
C GLN A 94 6.72 -16.14 0.17
N LEU A 95 7.97 -15.70 0.32
CA LEU A 95 8.85 -16.19 1.40
C LEU A 95 8.27 -15.90 2.78
N ALA A 96 7.73 -14.69 3.01
CA ALA A 96 7.08 -14.35 4.28
C ALA A 96 5.89 -15.28 4.58
N CYS A 97 5.05 -15.57 3.57
CA CYS A 97 3.94 -16.52 3.69
C CYS A 97 4.41 -17.95 4.02
N ASP A 98 5.48 -18.40 3.37
CA ASP A 98 6.01 -19.75 3.55
C ASP A 98 6.71 -19.89 4.91
N TYR A 99 7.43 -18.86 5.37
CA TYR A 99 7.98 -18.81 6.74
C TYR A 99 6.88 -18.75 7.80
N ALA A 100 5.82 -17.95 7.61
CA ALA A 100 4.69 -17.91 8.56
C ALA A 100 4.02 -19.29 8.70
N LYS A 101 3.93 -20.05 7.60
CA LYS A 101 3.42 -21.43 7.62
C LYS A 101 4.36 -22.37 8.35
N GLY A 102 5.67 -22.31 8.06
CA GLY A 102 6.69 -23.12 8.72
C GLY A 102 6.82 -22.85 10.22
N LEU A 103 6.60 -21.59 10.63
CA LEU A 103 6.55 -21.15 12.03
C LEU A 103 5.20 -21.44 12.69
N HIS A 104 4.26 -22.09 11.99
CA HIS A 104 2.92 -22.42 12.49
C HIS A 104 2.09 -21.20 12.96
N LEU A 105 2.38 -19.99 12.46
CA LEU A 105 1.64 -18.77 12.83
C LEU A 105 0.17 -18.79 12.40
N HIS A 106 -0.18 -19.63 11.44
CA HIS A 106 -1.56 -19.87 11.00
C HIS A 106 -2.39 -20.70 12.00
N SER A 107 -1.77 -21.24 13.05
CA SER A 107 -2.40 -22.08 14.07
C SER A 107 -2.11 -21.57 15.49
N LEU A 108 -1.90 -20.26 15.65
CA LEU A 108 -1.57 -19.64 16.95
C LEU A 108 -2.58 -19.95 18.06
N ASP A 109 -3.84 -20.17 17.72
CA ASP A 109 -4.92 -20.56 18.65
C ASP A 109 -5.32 -22.04 18.52
N GLY A 110 -4.64 -22.78 17.67
CA GLY A 110 -4.83 -24.21 17.46
C GLY A 110 -4.08 -25.10 18.47
N TYR A 111 -4.46 -26.38 18.49
CA TYR A 111 -3.82 -27.40 19.33
C TYR A 111 -2.40 -27.75 18.84
N ASP A 112 -2.16 -27.70 17.54
CA ASP A 112 -0.89 -28.12 16.91
C ASP A 112 0.29 -27.21 17.28
N TYR A 113 0.04 -25.92 17.51
CA TYR A 113 1.08 -24.96 17.92
C TYR A 113 1.58 -25.19 19.34
N PHE A 114 0.72 -25.65 20.26
CA PHE A 114 1.12 -25.98 21.63
C PHE A 114 2.13 -27.13 21.70
N ALA A 115 2.19 -27.99 20.69
CA ALA A 115 3.11 -29.12 20.64
C ALA A 115 4.53 -28.73 20.22
N VAL A 116 4.70 -27.57 19.55
CA VAL A 116 5.97 -27.14 18.94
C VAL A 116 6.69 -26.08 19.80
N THR A 117 5.96 -25.28 20.57
CA THR A 117 6.52 -24.23 21.44
C THR A 117 6.84 -24.72 22.85
N GLU A 118 7.90 -24.18 23.46
CA GLU A 118 8.27 -24.49 24.85
C GLU A 118 7.11 -24.24 25.82
N PRO A 119 6.88 -25.15 26.80
CA PRO A 119 5.84 -24.97 27.80
C PRO A 119 6.13 -23.72 28.64
N GLY A 120 5.35 -22.65 28.40
CA GLY A 120 5.48 -21.37 29.09
C GLY A 120 5.65 -20.15 28.18
N SER A 121 5.78 -20.30 26.85
CA SER A 121 5.77 -19.15 25.94
C SER A 121 4.40 -18.47 25.98
N THR A 122 4.32 -17.30 26.62
CA THR A 122 3.10 -16.49 26.64
C THR A 122 2.93 -15.88 25.26
N ARG A 123 1.89 -16.36 24.56
CA ARG A 123 1.51 -15.88 23.23
C ARG A 123 1.15 -14.41 23.31
N THR A 124 1.66 -13.62 22.37
CA THR A 124 1.39 -12.20 22.37
C THR A 124 0.27 -11.89 21.39
N ASP A 125 -0.54 -10.86 21.70
CA ASP A 125 -1.43 -10.29 20.69
C ASP A 125 -0.66 -9.68 19.52
N ASP A 126 0.63 -9.39 19.70
CA ASP A 126 1.53 -8.94 18.63
C ASP A 126 1.74 -10.04 17.58
N ASP A 127 1.87 -11.31 17.98
CA ASP A 127 1.97 -12.44 17.04
C ASP A 127 0.69 -12.58 16.20
N ARG A 128 -0.48 -12.50 16.84
CA ARG A 128 -1.77 -12.52 16.14
C ARG A 128 -1.89 -11.33 15.19
N ARG A 129 -1.49 -10.14 15.64
CA ARG A 129 -1.54 -8.92 14.85
C ARG A 129 -0.66 -9.05 13.61
N GLY A 130 0.58 -9.52 13.75
CA GLY A 130 1.49 -9.73 12.62
C GLY A 130 0.91 -10.71 11.60
N MET A 131 0.24 -11.78 12.06
CA MET A 131 -0.43 -12.72 11.16
C MET A 131 -1.59 -12.08 10.39
N TRP A 132 -2.42 -11.27 11.06
CA TRP A 132 -3.50 -10.54 10.42
C TRP A 132 -3.01 -9.50 9.40
N GLU A 133 -1.92 -8.79 9.71
CA GLU A 133 -1.28 -7.85 8.79
C GLU A 133 -0.70 -8.57 7.55
N LEU A 134 -0.21 -9.80 7.71
CA LEU A 134 0.22 -10.64 6.57
C LEU A 134 -0.95 -11.06 5.67
N ILE A 135 -2.09 -11.46 6.26
CA ILE A 135 -3.32 -11.78 5.51
C ILE A 135 -3.82 -10.57 4.72
N GLN A 136 -3.87 -9.41 5.38
CA GLN A 136 -4.24 -8.13 4.78
C GLN A 136 -3.37 -7.84 3.55
N THR A 137 -2.05 -7.98 3.70
CA THR A 137 -1.09 -7.77 2.62
C THR A 137 -1.29 -8.77 1.48
N ASP A 138 -1.51 -10.06 1.78
CA ASP A 138 -1.74 -11.10 0.75
C ASP A 138 -2.99 -10.83 -0.10
N LEU A 139 -4.09 -10.42 0.53
CA LEU A 139 -5.32 -10.06 -0.18
C LEU A 139 -5.16 -8.77 -0.99
N PHE A 140 -4.52 -7.76 -0.42
CA PHE A 140 -4.24 -6.51 -1.13
C PHE A 140 -3.35 -6.76 -2.35
N TYR A 141 -2.33 -7.61 -2.22
CA TYR A 141 -1.43 -7.98 -3.31
C TYR A 141 -2.15 -8.80 -4.39
N HIS A 142 -3.03 -9.72 -3.98
CA HIS A 142 -3.89 -10.44 -4.92
C HIS A 142 -4.78 -9.48 -5.73
N LEU A 143 -5.26 -8.43 -5.07
CA LEU A 143 -6.08 -7.39 -5.68
C LEU A 143 -5.27 -6.59 -6.73
N ILE A 144 -4.14 -5.99 -6.33
CA ILE A 144 -3.40 -5.06 -7.19
C ILE A 144 -2.51 -5.73 -8.23
N TYR A 145 -1.89 -6.88 -7.92
CA TYR A 145 -0.95 -7.57 -8.82
C TYR A 145 -1.64 -8.60 -9.73
N ASN A 146 -2.89 -8.95 -9.44
CA ASN A 146 -3.60 -10.03 -10.12
C ASN A 146 -2.84 -11.38 -10.10
N LYS A 147 -2.06 -11.61 -9.02
CA LYS A 147 -1.35 -12.87 -8.75
C LYS A 147 -2.13 -13.63 -7.69
N PRO A 148 -2.25 -14.97 -7.75
CA PRO A 148 -3.00 -15.73 -6.75
C PRO A 148 -2.47 -15.48 -5.34
N ALA A 149 -3.36 -15.12 -4.40
CA ALA A 149 -3.05 -15.06 -2.98
C ALA A 149 -2.55 -16.42 -2.45
N LYS A 150 -1.48 -16.39 -1.65
CA LYS A 150 -0.82 -17.59 -1.09
C LYS A 150 -1.55 -18.12 0.16
N LEU A 151 -2.20 -17.23 0.89
CA LEU A 151 -2.84 -17.51 2.18
C LEU A 151 -4.35 -17.66 2.03
N PHE A 152 -4.96 -16.88 1.14
CA PHE A 152 -6.42 -16.84 0.94
C PHE A 152 -7.06 -18.22 0.74
N ARG A 153 -6.42 -19.14 -0.01
CA ARG A 153 -6.98 -20.48 -0.28
C ARG A 153 -7.06 -21.38 0.95
N SER A 154 -6.23 -21.14 1.95
CA SER A 154 -6.17 -21.92 3.19
C SER A 154 -6.82 -21.19 4.36
N LEU A 155 -7.45 -20.03 4.15
CA LEU A 155 -7.93 -19.18 5.23
C LEU A 155 -8.95 -19.89 6.13
N ASP A 156 -9.81 -20.73 5.55
CA ASP A 156 -10.82 -21.50 6.30
C ASP A 156 -10.22 -22.53 7.26
N SER A 157 -8.95 -22.93 7.06
CA SER A 157 -8.27 -23.90 7.92
C SER A 157 -7.44 -23.26 9.02
N TRP A 158 -7.42 -21.93 9.11
CA TRP A 158 -6.55 -21.20 10.02
C TRP A 158 -7.21 -21.00 11.38
N GLN A 159 -6.39 -21.08 12.42
CA GLN A 159 -6.79 -20.97 13.82
C GLN A 159 -6.05 -19.80 14.45
N VAL A 160 -6.45 -18.60 14.05
CA VAL A 160 -5.90 -17.33 14.57
C VAL A 160 -7.06 -16.39 14.85
N ASN A 161 -7.29 -16.13 16.12
CA ASN A 161 -8.28 -15.19 16.59
C ASN A 161 -7.84 -13.76 16.26
N LEU A 162 -8.81 -12.85 16.19
CA LEU A 162 -8.50 -11.43 16.13
C LEU A 162 -7.76 -11.03 17.44
N PRO A 163 -6.67 -10.25 17.38
CA PRO A 163 -5.96 -9.77 18.57
C PRO A 163 -6.92 -9.11 19.56
N TRP A 164 -6.67 -9.27 20.86
CA TRP A 164 -7.49 -8.60 21.87
C TRP A 164 -7.38 -7.08 21.74
N LEU A 165 -8.50 -6.48 21.35
CA LEU A 165 -8.74 -5.05 21.43
C LEU A 165 -9.75 -4.92 22.58
N SER A 166 -9.30 -4.43 23.74
CA SER A 166 -10.02 -4.45 25.02
C SER A 166 -11.56 -4.58 24.90
N LEU A 167 -12.06 -5.79 25.17
CA LEU A 167 -13.48 -6.19 25.02
C LEU A 167 -14.47 -5.35 25.84
N ASP A 168 -13.99 -4.65 26.86
CA ASP A 168 -14.82 -3.92 27.82
C ASP A 168 -15.12 -2.47 27.42
N SER A 169 -14.54 -1.98 26.31
CA SER A 169 -14.84 -0.65 25.80
C SER A 169 -14.73 -0.62 24.28
N THR A 170 -15.81 -0.25 23.58
CA THR A 170 -15.70 0.20 22.19
C THR A 170 -14.61 1.29 22.14
N PRO A 171 -13.60 1.17 21.25
CA PRO A 171 -12.55 2.17 21.14
C PRO A 171 -13.21 3.54 21.01
N ASN A 172 -13.00 4.39 21.99
CA ASN A 172 -13.56 5.73 21.99
C ASN A 172 -12.60 6.66 21.21
N ASN A 173 -12.94 7.95 21.14
CA ASN A 173 -12.12 8.95 20.46
C ASN A 173 -10.72 9.16 21.07
N ASP A 174 -10.37 8.48 22.16
CA ASP A 174 -9.08 8.54 22.85
C ASP A 174 -8.20 7.30 22.56
N ALA A 175 -8.70 6.33 21.79
CA ALA A 175 -7.91 5.16 21.43
C ALA A 175 -6.70 5.54 20.56
N PRO A 176 -5.56 4.84 20.69
CA PRO A 176 -4.39 5.10 19.84
C PRO A 176 -4.71 4.88 18.36
N VAL A 177 -4.23 5.79 17.50
CA VAL A 177 -4.40 5.71 16.04
C VAL A 177 -4.00 4.35 15.45
N PRO A 178 -2.88 3.70 15.84
CA PRO A 178 -2.54 2.36 15.34
C PRO A 178 -3.60 1.30 15.64
N THR A 179 -4.30 1.41 16.76
CA THR A 179 -5.38 0.49 17.17
C THR A 179 -6.61 0.68 16.29
N ILE A 180 -7.01 1.93 16.06
CA ILE A 180 -8.11 2.27 15.15
C ILE A 180 -7.78 1.81 13.72
N ALA A 181 -6.57 2.07 13.24
CA ALA A 181 -6.15 1.64 11.91
C ALA A 181 -6.18 0.11 11.76
N PHE A 182 -5.70 -0.64 12.77
CA PHE A 182 -5.76 -2.10 12.76
C PHE A 182 -7.20 -2.64 12.67
N LEU A 183 -8.12 -2.05 13.43
CA LEU A 183 -9.54 -2.41 13.40
C LEU A 183 -10.18 -2.20 12.03
N VAL A 184 -9.96 -1.03 11.44
CA VAL A 184 -10.51 -0.68 10.14
C VAL A 184 -9.90 -1.58 9.05
N ARG A 185 -8.58 -1.82 9.05
CA ARG A 185 -7.95 -2.77 8.12
C ARG A 185 -8.49 -4.18 8.28
N SER A 186 -8.77 -4.62 9.51
CA SER A 186 -9.35 -5.94 9.76
C SER A 186 -10.75 -6.06 9.15
N ARG A 187 -11.60 -5.04 9.30
CA ARG A 187 -12.93 -5.01 8.64
C ARG A 187 -12.81 -4.97 7.12
N LEU A 188 -11.89 -4.17 6.58
CA LEU A 188 -11.59 -4.14 5.15
C LEU A 188 -11.17 -5.52 4.62
N THR A 189 -10.42 -6.29 5.41
CA THR A 189 -10.03 -7.67 5.07
C THR A 189 -11.25 -8.55 4.80
N PHE A 190 -12.29 -8.46 5.63
CA PHE A 190 -13.52 -9.23 5.44
C PHE A 190 -14.27 -8.81 4.16
N VAL A 191 -14.30 -7.52 3.84
CA VAL A 191 -14.86 -7.03 2.57
C VAL A 191 -14.10 -7.62 1.38
N LEU A 192 -12.76 -7.65 1.44
CA LEU A 192 -11.94 -8.25 0.38
C LEU A 192 -12.14 -9.77 0.26
N ILE A 193 -12.28 -10.49 1.38
CA ILE A 193 -12.60 -11.93 1.37
C ILE A 193 -13.94 -12.15 0.66
N HIS A 194 -14.96 -11.39 1.03
CA HIS A 194 -16.28 -11.47 0.41
C HIS A 194 -16.22 -11.14 -1.09
N PHE A 195 -15.50 -10.09 -1.46
CA PHE A 195 -15.24 -9.74 -2.85
C PHE A 195 -14.62 -10.91 -3.64
N PHE A 196 -13.55 -11.53 -3.12
CA PHE A 196 -12.87 -12.63 -3.81
C PHE A 196 -13.67 -13.94 -3.83
N GLN A 197 -14.61 -14.13 -2.92
CA GLN A 197 -15.57 -15.24 -2.97
C GLN A 197 -16.64 -14.97 -4.04
N MET A 198 -17.17 -13.75 -4.09
CA MET A 198 -18.21 -13.32 -5.02
C MET A 198 -17.72 -13.25 -6.47
N ILE A 199 -16.55 -12.67 -6.72
CA ILE A 199 -16.00 -12.49 -8.08
C ILE A 199 -15.79 -13.82 -8.82
N LYS A 200 -15.59 -14.93 -8.09
CA LYS A 200 -15.41 -16.28 -8.66
C LYS A 200 -16.70 -16.87 -9.24
N THR A 201 -17.86 -16.37 -8.82
CA THR A 201 -19.16 -16.88 -9.26
C THR A 201 -19.80 -16.03 -10.34
N LEU A 202 -19.18 -14.90 -10.70
CA LEU A 202 -19.71 -13.92 -11.63
C LEU A 202 -19.11 -14.12 -13.02
N ASP A 203 -19.98 -14.24 -14.03
CA ASP A 203 -19.58 -14.46 -15.43
C ASP A 203 -19.79 -13.24 -16.33
N ASN A 204 -20.51 -12.21 -15.86
CA ASN A 204 -20.86 -11.04 -16.64
C ASN A 204 -20.32 -9.76 -16.00
N GLU A 205 -19.68 -8.91 -16.80
CA GLU A 205 -19.14 -7.62 -16.38
C GLU A 205 -20.21 -6.71 -15.75
N SER A 206 -21.36 -6.52 -16.40
CA SER A 206 -22.38 -5.61 -15.89
C SER A 206 -22.99 -6.12 -14.58
N GLU A 207 -23.18 -7.44 -14.47
CA GLU A 207 -23.63 -8.09 -13.24
C GLU A 207 -22.59 -7.96 -12.13
N ALA A 208 -21.32 -8.09 -12.48
CA ALA A 208 -20.23 -7.97 -11.54
C ALA A 208 -20.09 -6.56 -10.99
N VAL A 209 -20.10 -5.54 -11.84
CA VAL A 209 -20.04 -4.13 -11.40
C VAL A 209 -21.20 -3.86 -10.42
N ASN A 210 -22.43 -4.24 -10.77
CA ASN A 210 -23.60 -4.06 -9.91
C ASN A 210 -23.51 -4.84 -8.59
N SER A 211 -22.84 -6.00 -8.58
CA SER A 211 -22.66 -6.83 -7.38
C SER A 211 -21.53 -6.35 -6.47
N ILE A 212 -20.51 -5.71 -7.05
CA ILE A 212 -19.30 -5.23 -6.36
C ILE A 212 -19.49 -3.83 -5.79
N GLU A 213 -20.32 -3.00 -6.42
CA GLU A 213 -20.61 -1.63 -5.97
C GLU A 213 -21.12 -1.55 -4.51
N PRO A 214 -22.02 -2.45 -4.03
CA PRO A 214 -22.36 -2.51 -2.60
C PRO A 214 -21.18 -2.73 -1.66
N LEU A 215 -20.20 -3.56 -2.05
CA LEU A 215 -18.97 -3.77 -1.26
C LEU A 215 -18.09 -2.52 -1.26
N CYS A 216 -18.08 -1.76 -2.36
CA CYS A 216 -17.35 -0.50 -2.44
C CYS A 216 -17.95 0.55 -1.49
N HIS A 217 -19.29 0.62 -1.43
CA HIS A 217 -19.97 1.47 -0.46
C HIS A 217 -19.77 1.01 0.99
N GLU A 218 -19.66 -0.29 1.25
CA GLU A 218 -19.31 -0.81 2.57
C GLU A 218 -17.94 -0.28 3.04
N ILE A 219 -16.96 -0.16 2.12
CA ILE A 219 -15.65 0.44 2.42
C ILE A 219 -15.78 1.94 2.73
N GLU A 220 -16.57 2.70 1.96
CA GLU A 220 -16.81 4.12 2.24
C GLU A 220 -17.51 4.31 3.60
N SER A 221 -18.57 3.55 3.86
CA SER A 221 -19.29 3.56 5.13
C SER A 221 -18.41 3.16 6.31
N LEU A 222 -17.47 2.22 6.11
CA LEU A 222 -16.49 1.86 7.13
C LEU A 222 -15.58 3.05 7.50
N LEU A 223 -15.07 3.78 6.51
CA LEU A 223 -14.23 4.96 6.76
C LEU A 223 -15.00 6.08 7.46
N GLU A 224 -16.26 6.28 7.08
CA GLU A 224 -17.16 7.27 7.69
C GLU A 224 -17.60 6.89 9.11
N GLU A 225 -17.95 5.61 9.35
CA GLU A 225 -18.34 5.08 10.66
C GLU A 225 -17.26 5.35 11.72
N TRP A 226 -16.00 5.15 11.34
CA TRP A 226 -14.84 5.41 12.20
C TRP A 226 -14.34 6.86 12.13
N ARG A 227 -14.99 7.71 11.33
CA ARG A 227 -14.71 9.15 11.18
C ARG A 227 -13.24 9.42 10.86
N ILE A 228 -12.64 8.63 9.96
CA ILE A 228 -11.20 8.67 9.70
C ILE A 228 -10.71 10.06 9.28
N GLU A 229 -11.52 10.82 8.54
CA GLU A 229 -11.21 12.20 8.18
C GLU A 229 -11.05 13.12 9.40
N ASP A 230 -11.82 12.92 10.47
CA ASP A 230 -11.71 13.73 11.70
C ASP A 230 -10.40 13.41 12.44
N TRP A 231 -9.97 12.14 12.41
CA TRP A 231 -8.66 11.74 12.95
C TRP A 231 -7.52 12.36 12.16
N VAL A 232 -7.64 12.45 10.83
CA VAL A 232 -6.67 13.12 9.96
C VAL A 232 -6.59 14.61 10.30
N GLN A 233 -7.73 15.28 10.41
CA GLN A 233 -7.77 16.71 10.75
C GLN A 233 -7.14 16.99 12.12
N ARG A 234 -7.46 16.18 13.13
CA ARG A 234 -6.87 16.28 14.47
C ARG A 234 -5.36 16.09 14.44
N SER A 235 -4.89 15.02 13.78
CA SER A 235 -3.46 14.70 13.67
C SER A 235 -2.70 15.79 12.90
N ALA A 236 -3.33 16.38 11.88
CA ALA A 236 -2.77 17.51 11.13
C ALA A 236 -2.64 18.77 11.99
N HIS A 237 -3.65 19.07 12.81
CA HIS A 237 -3.61 20.20 13.74
C HIS A 237 -2.54 20.01 14.82
N GLU A 238 -2.37 18.78 15.32
CA GLU A 238 -1.35 18.42 16.31
C GLU A 238 0.05 18.26 15.70
N ASN A 239 0.16 18.32 14.38
CA ASN A 239 1.40 18.09 13.63
C ASN A 239 2.03 16.71 13.93
N ASP A 240 1.19 15.70 14.20
CA ASP A 240 1.61 14.32 14.42
C ASP A 240 1.78 13.59 13.08
N MET A 241 2.99 13.66 12.55
CA MET A 241 3.33 13.09 11.25
C MET A 241 3.22 11.55 11.23
N ILE A 242 3.46 10.88 12.35
CA ILE A 242 3.38 9.40 12.40
C ILE A 242 1.92 8.98 12.27
N ASN A 243 1.02 9.63 13.00
CA ASN A 243 -0.41 9.35 12.88
C ASN A 243 -0.95 9.72 11.50
N LEU A 244 -0.50 10.83 10.90
CA LEU A 244 -0.85 11.18 9.52
C LEU A 244 -0.40 10.12 8.51
N TRP A 245 0.80 9.55 8.67
CA TRP A 245 1.26 8.45 7.82
C TRP A 245 0.35 7.22 7.94
N ILE A 246 -0.01 6.84 9.16
CA ILE A 246 -0.88 5.68 9.41
C ILE A 246 -2.30 5.90 8.85
N LEU A 247 -2.86 7.09 9.01
CA LEU A 247 -4.20 7.42 8.54
C LEU A 247 -4.25 7.62 7.02
N GLY A 248 -3.24 8.28 6.45
CA GLY A 248 -3.09 8.40 5.00
C GLY A 248 -2.94 7.03 4.33
N ASP A 249 -2.16 6.13 4.93
CA ASP A 249 -2.08 4.73 4.51
C ASP A 249 -3.45 4.05 4.51
N LEU A 250 -4.20 4.19 5.60
CA LEU A 250 -5.52 3.56 5.75
C LEU A 250 -6.50 4.02 4.66
N LEU A 251 -6.54 5.34 4.40
CA LEU A 251 -7.38 5.94 3.36
C LEU A 251 -6.95 5.48 1.96
N LEU A 252 -5.65 5.52 1.65
CA LEU A 252 -5.12 5.03 0.38
C LEU A 252 -5.46 3.55 0.17
N ASN A 253 -5.34 2.73 1.21
CA ASN A 253 -5.67 1.30 1.14
C ASN A 253 -7.15 1.08 0.81
N GLY A 254 -8.07 1.72 1.54
CA GLY A 254 -9.51 1.63 1.28
C GLY A 254 -9.89 2.10 -0.13
N TYR A 255 -9.44 3.28 -0.55
CA TYR A 255 -9.75 3.82 -1.86
C TYR A 255 -9.13 3.01 -3.01
N THR A 256 -7.91 2.52 -2.83
CA THR A 256 -7.26 1.62 -3.80
C THR A 256 -8.02 0.31 -3.91
N CYS A 257 -8.52 -0.23 -2.80
CA CYS A 257 -9.36 -1.42 -2.81
C CYS A 257 -10.60 -1.21 -3.69
N ILE A 258 -11.33 -0.11 -3.51
CA ILE A 258 -12.50 0.23 -4.33
C ILE A 258 -12.14 0.28 -5.83
N ILE A 259 -11.11 1.05 -6.19
CA ILE A 259 -10.70 1.21 -7.59
C ILE A 259 -10.33 -0.14 -8.22
N PHE A 260 -9.58 -0.98 -7.52
CA PHE A 260 -9.14 -2.25 -8.07
C PHE A 260 -10.22 -3.34 -8.05
N MET A 261 -11.17 -3.29 -7.11
CA MET A 261 -12.35 -4.15 -7.14
C MET A 261 -13.21 -3.86 -8.36
N LEU A 262 -13.50 -2.58 -8.62
CA LEU A 262 -14.20 -2.12 -9.83
C LEU A 262 -13.42 -2.47 -11.10
N ARG A 263 -12.10 -2.27 -11.10
CA ARG A 263 -11.23 -2.65 -12.21
C ARG A 263 -11.25 -4.16 -12.47
N LYS A 264 -11.34 -5.01 -11.44
CA LYS A 264 -11.43 -6.46 -11.68
C LYS A 264 -12.79 -6.88 -12.23
N ALA A 265 -13.87 -6.18 -11.86
CA ALA A 265 -15.22 -6.44 -12.35
C ALA A 265 -15.30 -6.35 -13.88
N THR A 266 -14.71 -5.30 -14.45
CA THR A 266 -14.66 -5.06 -15.91
C THR A 266 -13.78 -6.07 -16.65
N LEU A 267 -12.86 -6.73 -15.94
CA LEU A 267 -11.87 -7.63 -16.54
C LEU A 267 -12.28 -9.11 -16.53
N LEU A 268 -13.45 -9.46 -15.97
CA LEU A 268 -13.95 -10.84 -15.81
C LEU A 268 -13.98 -11.70 -17.08
N LYS A 269 -13.81 -11.11 -18.28
CA LYS A 269 -13.73 -11.83 -19.56
C LYS A 269 -12.51 -11.52 -20.43
N THR A 270 -11.58 -10.72 -19.93
CA THR A 270 -10.32 -10.53 -20.66
C THR A 270 -9.36 -11.66 -20.32
N ASN A 271 -9.17 -12.61 -21.24
CA ASN A 271 -8.07 -13.58 -21.23
C ASN A 271 -6.69 -12.91 -21.42
N SER A 272 -6.51 -11.70 -20.89
CA SER A 272 -5.27 -10.95 -21.03
C SER A 272 -4.31 -11.37 -19.92
N PRO A 273 -3.21 -12.06 -20.24
CA PRO A 273 -2.17 -12.30 -19.25
C PRO A 273 -1.58 -10.95 -18.81
N ASN A 274 -1.29 -10.80 -17.52
CA ASN A 274 -0.66 -9.66 -16.83
C ASN A 274 0.18 -8.65 -17.66
N PRO A 275 0.30 -7.37 -17.22
CA PRO A 275 -0.72 -6.52 -16.62
C PRO A 275 -1.48 -5.79 -17.73
N ILE A 276 -2.77 -5.57 -17.56
CA ILE A 276 -3.57 -4.90 -18.59
C ILE A 276 -3.18 -3.42 -18.60
N SER A 277 -2.44 -3.05 -19.63
CA SER A 277 -1.82 -1.73 -19.88
C SER A 277 -2.81 -0.61 -20.22
N SER A 278 -4.13 -0.85 -20.20
CA SER A 278 -5.11 0.17 -20.55
C SER A 278 -5.63 0.90 -19.32
N ASP A 279 -5.57 2.23 -19.35
CA ASP A 279 -6.17 3.09 -18.35
C ASP A 279 -7.72 3.06 -18.40
N ASP A 280 -8.31 2.46 -19.45
CA ASP A 280 -9.76 2.35 -19.66
C ASP A 280 -10.43 1.17 -18.93
N ASN A 281 -9.71 0.47 -18.05
CA ASN A 281 -10.24 -0.72 -17.37
C ASN A 281 -11.08 -0.41 -16.12
N ILE A 282 -11.26 0.85 -15.75
CA ILE A 282 -12.12 1.24 -14.63
C ILE A 282 -13.46 1.65 -15.20
N PRO A 283 -14.59 1.10 -14.71
CA PRO A 283 -15.90 1.47 -15.19
C PRO A 283 -16.13 2.95 -14.90
N LYS A 284 -16.59 3.73 -15.89
CA LYS A 284 -16.82 5.18 -15.75
C LYS A 284 -18.10 5.48 -14.98
N THR A 285 -18.09 5.21 -13.68
CA THR A 285 -19.20 5.48 -12.75
C THR A 285 -18.91 6.68 -11.86
N ASP A 286 -19.95 7.33 -11.34
CA ASP A 286 -19.79 8.44 -10.38
C ASP A 286 -18.93 8.04 -9.17
N LEU A 287 -19.09 6.80 -8.70
CA LEU A 287 -18.29 6.23 -7.62
C LEU A 287 -16.80 6.18 -7.99
N SER A 288 -16.45 5.59 -9.15
CA SER A 288 -15.06 5.46 -9.58
C SER A 288 -14.35 6.82 -9.74
N THR A 289 -15.06 7.81 -10.28
CA THR A 289 -14.55 9.18 -10.45
C THR A 289 -14.40 9.85 -9.10
N ARG A 290 -15.40 9.75 -8.20
CA ARG A 290 -15.33 10.32 -6.84
C ARG A 290 -14.16 9.76 -6.04
N ILE A 291 -13.98 8.44 -6.05
CA ILE A 291 -12.86 7.80 -5.33
C ILE A 291 -11.52 8.18 -5.95
N SER A 292 -11.43 8.26 -7.28
CA SER A 292 -10.22 8.72 -7.94
C SER A 292 -9.85 10.15 -7.52
N ARG A 293 -10.84 11.05 -7.40
CA ARG A 293 -10.63 12.42 -6.90
C ARG A 293 -10.07 12.40 -5.48
N ARG A 294 -10.66 11.59 -4.58
CA ARG A 294 -10.17 11.47 -3.19
C ARG A 294 -8.73 10.95 -3.11
N ILE A 295 -8.32 10.02 -3.97
CA ILE A 295 -6.92 9.56 -4.04
C ILE A 295 -5.98 10.70 -4.45
N LEU A 296 -6.38 11.51 -5.44
CA LEU A 296 -5.57 12.65 -5.90
C LEU A 296 -5.52 13.78 -4.86
N GLU A 297 -6.64 14.07 -4.19
CA GLU A 297 -6.70 15.01 -3.08
C GLU A 297 -5.76 14.58 -1.96
N LEU A 298 -5.80 13.31 -1.58
CA LEU A 298 -4.91 12.75 -0.57
C LEU A 298 -3.44 12.80 -1.01
N THR A 299 -3.16 12.55 -2.29
CA THR A 299 -1.82 12.71 -2.88
C THR A 299 -1.32 14.14 -2.73
N TYR A 300 -2.18 15.12 -3.05
CA TYR A 300 -1.86 16.54 -2.87
C TYR A 300 -1.66 16.89 -1.38
N LEU A 301 -2.51 16.40 -0.48
CA LEU A 301 -2.36 16.62 0.96
C LEU A 301 -1.01 16.09 1.47
N MET A 302 -0.66 14.85 1.14
CA MET A 302 0.60 14.22 1.58
C MET A 302 1.83 14.97 1.08
N LEU A 303 1.85 15.36 -0.20
CA LEU A 303 3.02 16.00 -0.82
C LEU A 303 3.13 17.50 -0.48
N HIS A 304 2.01 18.22 -0.49
CA HIS A 304 2.03 19.68 -0.41
C HIS A 304 1.65 20.23 0.97
N VAL A 305 0.61 19.67 1.59
CA VAL A 305 0.05 20.20 2.85
C VAL A 305 0.81 19.65 4.05
N TRP A 306 0.92 18.33 4.16
CA TRP A 306 1.66 17.65 5.22
C TRP A 306 3.17 17.64 4.96
N ARG A 307 3.57 17.93 3.71
CA ARG A 307 4.98 18.05 3.29
C ARG A 307 5.80 16.84 3.69
N PHE A 308 5.26 15.64 3.46
CA PHE A 308 6.03 14.42 3.64
C PHE A 308 7.27 14.43 2.75
N PRO A 309 8.35 13.70 3.14
CA PRO A 309 9.55 13.60 2.31
C PRO A 309 9.16 13.14 0.91
N ALA A 310 9.43 13.99 -0.08
CA ALA A 310 8.68 13.93 -1.33
C ALA A 310 8.96 12.65 -2.12
N ALA A 311 10.22 12.18 -2.11
CA ALA A 311 10.61 10.96 -2.80
C ALA A 311 9.92 9.73 -2.22
N GLU A 312 9.97 9.60 -0.90
CA GLU A 312 9.32 8.57 -0.12
C GLU A 312 7.80 8.56 -0.29
N ALA A 313 7.16 9.72 -0.20
CA ALA A 313 5.73 9.85 -0.40
C ALA A 313 5.32 9.48 -1.82
N ILE A 314 6.06 9.91 -2.85
CA ILE A 314 5.79 9.52 -4.25
C ILE A 314 5.97 8.01 -4.43
N SER A 315 7.07 7.45 -3.93
CA SER A 315 7.34 6.00 -3.91
C SER A 315 6.19 5.22 -3.28
N TYR A 316 5.67 5.71 -2.16
CA TYR A 316 4.55 5.11 -1.46
C TYR A 316 3.23 5.18 -2.25
N ILE A 317 2.84 6.39 -2.65
CA ILE A 317 1.57 6.68 -3.30
C ILE A 317 1.49 6.01 -4.68
N LEU A 318 2.58 6.03 -5.46
CA LEU A 318 2.61 5.49 -6.81
C LEU A 318 3.06 4.03 -6.88
N GLY A 319 3.97 3.62 -6.00
CA GLY A 319 4.48 2.25 -5.96
C GLY A 319 3.49 1.30 -5.28
N ALA A 320 3.20 1.54 -3.99
CA ALA A 320 2.34 0.65 -3.20
C ALA A 320 0.86 0.78 -3.58
N TYR A 321 0.38 2.01 -3.75
CA TYR A 321 -1.06 2.30 -3.95
C TYR A 321 -1.44 2.57 -5.40
N ARG A 322 -0.45 2.72 -6.30
CA ARG A 322 -0.67 2.89 -7.74
C ARG A 322 -1.63 4.03 -8.08
N ALA A 323 -1.55 5.14 -7.36
CA ALA A 323 -2.43 6.30 -7.55
C ALA A 323 -2.38 6.90 -8.97
N HIS A 324 -1.36 6.58 -9.77
CA HIS A 324 -1.31 6.91 -11.20
C HIS A 324 -2.52 6.38 -11.98
N ILE A 325 -3.14 5.28 -11.53
CA ILE A 325 -4.36 4.74 -12.14
C ILE A 325 -5.55 5.67 -11.90
N ALA A 326 -5.71 6.21 -10.69
CA ALA A 326 -6.75 7.19 -10.39
C ALA A 326 -6.54 8.49 -11.20
N TYR A 327 -5.28 8.92 -11.34
CA TYR A 327 -4.92 10.05 -12.20
C TYR A 327 -5.34 9.82 -13.65
N ALA A 328 -4.95 8.67 -14.21
CA ALA A 328 -5.26 8.33 -15.59
C ALA A 328 -6.77 8.16 -15.81
N HIS A 329 -7.50 7.64 -14.83
CA HIS A 329 -8.96 7.52 -14.90
C HIS A 329 -9.65 8.88 -15.04
N ILE A 330 -9.31 9.86 -14.18
CA ILE A 330 -9.87 11.22 -14.28
C ILE A 330 -9.50 11.85 -15.62
N ALA A 331 -8.23 11.78 -16.02
CA ALA A 331 -7.78 12.34 -17.29
C ALA A 331 -8.49 11.71 -18.50
N SER A 332 -8.62 10.37 -18.52
CA SER A 332 -9.31 9.63 -19.60
C SER A 332 -10.80 9.99 -19.65
N ASN A 333 -11.48 10.15 -18.51
CA ASN A 333 -12.87 10.57 -18.48
C ASN A 333 -13.04 11.95 -19.13
N MET A 334 -12.18 12.91 -18.78
CA MET A 334 -12.22 14.27 -19.32
C MET A 334 -11.87 14.35 -20.81
N ILE A 335 -10.90 13.56 -21.28
CA ILE A 335 -10.51 13.53 -22.70
C ILE A 335 -11.62 12.93 -23.57
N ASN A 336 -12.27 11.87 -23.08
CA ASN A 336 -13.26 11.10 -23.84
C ASN A 336 -14.70 11.63 -23.73
N SER A 337 -15.02 12.42 -22.70
CA SER A 337 -16.34 13.00 -22.47
C SER A 337 -16.29 14.55 -22.38
N PRO A 338 -15.84 15.27 -23.43
CA PRO A 338 -15.69 16.72 -23.38
C PRO A 338 -17.04 17.43 -23.27
N GLY A 339 -17.19 18.32 -22.28
CA GLY A 339 -18.23 19.36 -22.26
C GLY A 339 -19.51 19.09 -21.48
N LEU A 340 -19.60 18.01 -20.69
CA LEU A 340 -20.81 17.63 -19.94
C LEU A 340 -20.67 17.56 -18.41
N GLU A 341 -19.47 17.72 -17.88
CA GLU A 341 -19.25 17.58 -16.43
C GLU A 341 -19.11 18.95 -15.75
N GLU A 342 -20.04 19.24 -14.83
CA GLU A 342 -20.05 20.43 -13.96
C GLU A 342 -18.72 20.64 -13.22
N ASN A 343 -17.93 19.58 -13.06
CA ASN A 343 -16.66 19.55 -12.32
C ASN A 343 -15.40 19.56 -13.19
N ALA A 344 -15.50 19.68 -14.52
CA ALA A 344 -14.34 19.55 -15.41
C ALA A 344 -13.19 20.54 -15.10
N THR A 345 -13.50 21.76 -14.67
CA THR A 345 -12.49 22.75 -14.26
C THR A 345 -11.83 22.38 -12.93
N ALA A 346 -12.61 21.88 -11.97
CA ALA A 346 -12.10 21.43 -10.67
C ALA A 346 -11.19 20.21 -10.81
N ASP A 347 -11.53 19.28 -11.71
CA ASP A 347 -10.72 18.10 -12.00
C ASP A 347 -9.41 18.45 -12.70
N LEU A 348 -9.44 19.38 -13.68
CA LEU A 348 -8.21 19.88 -14.30
C LEU A 348 -7.30 20.55 -13.26
N ASP A 349 -7.86 21.38 -12.38
CA ASP A 349 -7.10 22.02 -11.30
C ASP A 349 -6.51 21.00 -10.31
N LEU A 350 -7.25 19.94 -9.98
CA LEU A 350 -6.73 18.85 -9.15
C LEU A 350 -5.57 18.10 -9.82
N LEU A 351 -5.70 17.76 -11.10
CA LEU A 351 -4.63 17.14 -11.89
C LEU A 351 -3.39 18.04 -11.93
N ASP A 352 -3.55 19.34 -12.15
CA ASP A 352 -2.46 20.32 -12.19
C ASP A 352 -1.78 20.47 -10.82
N ARG A 353 -2.55 20.52 -9.72
CA ARG A 353 -2.01 20.56 -8.34
C ARG A 353 -1.16 19.34 -8.01
N VAL A 354 -1.60 18.15 -8.39
CA VAL A 354 -0.83 16.91 -8.19
C VAL A 354 0.43 16.92 -9.04
N ALA A 355 0.33 17.27 -10.33
CA ALA A 355 1.47 17.34 -11.23
C ALA A 355 2.53 18.35 -10.74
N GLN A 356 2.11 19.52 -10.24
CA GLN A 356 2.99 20.54 -9.69
C GLN A 356 3.68 20.07 -8.39
N SER A 357 2.97 19.33 -7.54
CA SER A 357 3.55 18.76 -6.31
C SER A 357 4.65 17.76 -6.63
N ILE A 358 4.42 16.90 -7.63
CA ILE A 358 5.41 15.93 -8.13
C ILE A 358 6.56 16.65 -8.87
N GLU A 359 6.29 17.73 -9.60
CA GLU A 359 7.33 18.56 -10.21
C GLU A 359 8.27 19.15 -9.17
N THR A 360 7.72 19.68 -8.07
CA THR A 360 8.51 20.22 -6.96
C THR A 360 9.42 19.13 -6.38
N ALA A 361 8.89 17.92 -6.19
CA ALA A 361 9.68 16.78 -5.75
C ALA A 361 10.77 16.37 -6.75
N ALA A 362 10.48 16.44 -8.05
CA ALA A 362 11.43 16.08 -9.11
C ALA A 362 12.61 17.06 -9.25
N GLN A 363 12.48 18.28 -8.71
CA GLN A 363 13.60 19.22 -8.60
C GLN A 363 14.63 18.74 -7.56
N GLU A 364 14.17 18.03 -6.53
CA GLU A 364 15.04 17.43 -5.50
C GLU A 364 15.56 16.05 -5.93
N GLU A 365 14.71 15.24 -6.58
CA GLU A 365 15.04 13.90 -7.07
C GLU A 365 14.73 13.75 -8.56
N CYS A 366 15.77 13.87 -9.39
CA CYS A 366 15.64 13.85 -10.85
C CYS A 366 15.05 12.56 -11.43
N ASP A 367 15.06 11.47 -10.66
CA ASP A 367 14.54 10.16 -11.07
C ASP A 367 13.00 10.23 -11.35
N PHE A 368 12.30 11.24 -10.81
CA PHE A 368 10.88 11.50 -11.10
C PHE A 368 10.61 12.39 -12.33
N ALA A 369 11.64 12.95 -12.98
CA ALA A 369 11.46 13.84 -14.14
C ALA A 369 10.65 13.22 -15.30
N PRO A 370 10.79 11.91 -15.63
CA PRO A 370 9.95 11.28 -16.65
C PRO A 370 8.45 11.31 -16.30
N LEU A 371 8.10 11.11 -15.03
CA LEU A 371 6.72 11.12 -14.56
C LEU A 371 6.10 12.52 -14.72
N VAL A 372 6.82 13.56 -14.32
CA VAL A 372 6.39 14.96 -14.48
C VAL A 372 6.10 15.27 -15.95
N ARG A 373 6.97 14.82 -16.86
CA ARG A 373 6.77 15.04 -18.30
C ARG A 373 5.49 14.39 -18.81
N VAL A 374 5.19 13.17 -18.36
CA VAL A 374 3.96 12.46 -18.74
C VAL A 374 2.73 13.17 -18.19
N MET A 375 2.72 13.53 -16.90
CA MET A 375 1.60 14.25 -16.28
C MET A 375 1.32 15.59 -16.95
N LYS A 376 2.37 16.38 -17.26
CA LYS A 376 2.21 17.65 -17.99
C LYS A 376 1.62 17.45 -19.38
N LYS A 377 2.05 16.42 -20.11
CA LYS A 377 1.51 16.09 -21.43
C LYS A 377 0.02 15.74 -21.34
N ILE A 378 -0.35 14.88 -20.39
CA ILE A 378 -1.75 14.49 -20.15
C ILE A 378 -2.58 15.73 -19.79
N ASN A 379 -2.12 16.58 -18.89
CA ASN A 379 -2.86 17.78 -18.49
C ASN A 379 -3.00 18.79 -19.62
N ALA A 380 -2.00 18.91 -20.50
CA ALA A 380 -2.11 19.75 -21.69
C ALA A 380 -3.21 19.24 -22.63
N GLU A 381 -3.30 17.92 -22.85
CA GLU A 381 -4.36 17.30 -23.64
C GLU A 381 -5.74 17.47 -23.00
N VAL A 382 -5.85 17.24 -21.69
CA VAL A 382 -7.09 17.51 -20.93
C VAL A 382 -7.49 18.98 -21.04
N ARG A 383 -6.53 19.91 -20.89
CA ARG A 383 -6.79 21.36 -20.96
C ARG A 383 -7.28 21.78 -22.34
N GLU A 384 -6.68 21.26 -23.41
CA GLU A 384 -7.15 21.50 -24.78
C GLU A 384 -8.61 21.05 -24.95
N ARG A 385 -8.96 19.89 -24.40
CA ARG A 385 -10.34 19.35 -24.45
C ARG A 385 -11.34 20.15 -23.62
N VAL A 386 -10.95 20.65 -22.45
CA VAL A 386 -11.82 21.41 -21.54
C VAL A 386 -12.01 22.86 -22.01
N THR A 387 -10.95 23.50 -22.49
CA THR A 387 -10.95 24.95 -22.81
C THR A 387 -11.14 25.24 -24.29
N GLY A 388 -10.95 24.25 -25.18
CA GLY A 388 -10.97 24.44 -26.63
C GLY A 388 -9.78 25.22 -27.19
N VAL A 389 -8.78 25.52 -26.35
CA VAL A 389 -7.55 26.24 -26.73
C VAL A 389 -6.39 25.26 -26.61
N ALA A 390 -5.69 24.99 -27.71
CA ALA A 390 -4.47 24.22 -27.70
C ALA A 390 -3.43 24.94 -26.81
N GLY A 391 -2.87 24.25 -25.83
CA GLY A 391 -1.83 24.81 -24.96
C GLY A 391 -0.56 25.09 -25.77
N ASP A 392 -0.08 26.33 -25.74
CA ASP A 392 1.17 26.79 -26.36
C ASP A 392 2.42 26.10 -25.79
#